data_AF-A0A1J5CE64-F1
#
_entry.id   AF-A0A1J5CE64-F1
#
_cell.length_a   1.000
_cell.length_b   1.000
_cell.length_c   1.000
_cell.angle_alpha   90.00
_cell.angle_beta   90.00
_cell.angle_gamma   90.00
#
_symmetry.space_group_name_H-M   'P 1'
#
loop_
_entity.id
_entity.type
_entity.pdbx_description
1 polymer ?
#
loop_
_entity_poly.entity_id
_entity_poly.type
_entity_poly.pdbx_seq_one_letter_code
_entity_poly.pdbx_strand_id
1 'polypeptide(L)'
;MNISRAFKTSFIVAALLSFSVAQAATLPKADYNAGKTRISAEYKADKKACDALKDNAKDVCIEEAKAAQTKALADAKMNKQIGEAKKEATEEKMDASYELAIEKCDAMTGDAKTNCVAAAKAKYGKN
;
A
#
# COMPACT_ATOMS: atom_id res chain seq x y z
N MET A 1 11.72 49.97 -36.45
CA MET A 1 10.33 49.46 -36.63
C MET A 1 10.23 48.15 -35.87
N ASN A 2 9.42 48.13 -34.82
CA ASN A 2 8.98 47.04 -33.91
C ASN A 2 9.66 45.66 -33.96
N ILE A 3 10.17 45.21 -32.80
CA ILE A 3 9.89 43.85 -32.29
C ILE A 3 9.54 43.94 -30.80
N SER A 4 8.27 43.69 -30.52
CA SER A 4 7.62 43.65 -29.21
C SER A 4 7.86 42.32 -28.47
N ARG A 5 7.41 42.31 -27.19
CA ARG A 5 7.11 41.18 -26.28
C ARG A 5 8.20 40.93 -25.23
N ALA A 6 8.26 41.72 -24.16
CA ALA A 6 7.38 41.69 -22.99
C ALA A 6 7.38 40.34 -22.24
N PHE A 7 8.15 40.33 -21.13
CA PHE A 7 7.65 40.02 -19.78
C PHE A 7 6.85 38.71 -19.64
N LYS A 8 7.56 37.61 -19.37
CA LYS A 8 7.11 36.32 -18.78
C LYS A 8 8.26 35.35 -19.10
N THR A 9 9.15 34.96 -18.19
CA THR A 9 8.86 34.09 -17.05
C THR A 9 10.04 34.15 -16.07
N SER A 10 9.93 35.04 -15.09
CA SER A 10 10.68 34.91 -13.83
C SER A 10 9.73 34.32 -12.82
N PHE A 11 9.76 33.00 -12.65
CA PHE A 11 9.24 32.31 -11.47
C PHE A 11 10.19 31.18 -11.13
N ILE A 12 10.94 31.43 -10.06
CA ILE A 12 11.72 30.47 -9.31
C ILE A 12 10.76 29.41 -8.78
N VAL A 13 10.96 28.14 -9.13
CA VAL A 13 10.49 27.00 -8.33
C VAL A 13 11.70 26.11 -8.05
N ALA A 14 12.60 26.64 -7.24
CA ALA A 14 13.55 25.87 -6.46
C ALA A 14 12.92 25.64 -5.08
N ALA A 15 12.07 24.62 -4.96
CA ALA A 15 11.69 23.98 -3.71
C ALA A 15 10.71 22.86 -4.03
N LEU A 16 11.17 21.60 -3.95
CA LEU A 16 10.48 20.45 -3.36
C LEU A 16 11.48 19.28 -3.39
N LEU A 17 12.48 19.39 -2.52
CA LEU A 17 13.16 18.23 -1.98
C LEU A 17 12.14 17.42 -1.16
N SER A 18 12.30 16.10 -1.18
CA SER A 18 11.74 15.15 -0.20
C SER A 18 10.31 14.67 -0.48
N PHE A 19 10.13 13.86 -1.52
CA PHE A 19 9.19 12.74 -1.37
C PHE A 19 9.87 11.71 -0.48
N SER A 20 9.72 11.87 0.84
CA SER A 20 9.94 10.80 1.79
C SER A 20 8.96 9.69 1.45
N VAL A 21 9.41 8.65 0.75
CA VAL A 21 8.65 7.40 0.63
C VAL A 21 8.78 6.65 1.95
N ALA A 22 8.08 7.16 2.96
CA ALA A 22 7.68 6.42 4.13
C ALA A 22 6.16 6.22 4.02
N GLN A 23 5.73 5.35 3.11
CA GLN A 23 4.40 4.74 3.17
C GLN A 23 4.57 3.34 3.74
N ALA A 24 5.00 3.29 4.99
CA ALA A 24 4.96 2.10 5.82
C ALA A 24 3.90 2.34 6.90
N ALA A 25 2.63 2.06 6.58
CA ALA A 25 1.57 1.89 7.57
C ALA A 25 0.39 1.12 6.96
N THR A 26 0.32 -0.17 7.31
CA THR A 26 -0.88 -1.01 7.45
C THR A 26 -2.22 -0.48 6.88
N LEU A 27 -2.52 -0.72 5.60
CA LEU A 27 -3.86 -0.50 5.02
C LEU A 27 -4.48 -1.66 4.20
N PRO A 28 -4.05 -2.95 4.28
CA PRO A 28 -4.51 -3.95 3.31
C PRO A 28 -6.02 -4.23 3.35
N LYS A 29 -6.70 -4.02 4.48
CA LYS A 29 -8.13 -4.39 4.64
C LYS A 29 -9.10 -3.28 4.20
N ALA A 30 -8.80 -2.03 4.55
CA ALA A 30 -9.59 -0.88 4.09
C ALA A 30 -9.45 -0.70 2.58
N ASP A 31 -8.23 -0.88 2.05
CA ASP A 31 -7.94 -0.80 0.62
C ASP A 31 -8.57 -1.95 -0.16
N TYR A 32 -8.64 -3.16 0.40
CA TYR A 32 -9.29 -4.30 -0.26
C TYR A 32 -10.80 -4.07 -0.44
N ASN A 33 -11.50 -3.59 0.59
CA ASN A 33 -12.94 -3.33 0.50
C ASN A 33 -13.26 -2.17 -0.43
N ALA A 34 -12.49 -1.08 -0.36
CA ALA A 34 -12.59 0.04 -1.29
C ALA A 34 -12.32 -0.42 -2.74
N GLY A 35 -11.28 -1.25 -2.93
CA GLY A 35 -10.94 -1.86 -4.22
C GLY A 35 -12.07 -2.71 -4.79
N LYS A 36 -12.68 -3.59 -3.98
CA LYS A 36 -13.87 -4.37 -4.39
C LYS A 36 -15.03 -3.47 -4.83
N THR A 37 -15.30 -2.40 -4.08
CA THR A 37 -16.37 -1.46 -4.43
C THR A 37 -16.10 -0.78 -5.77
N ARG A 38 -14.86 -0.35 -6.01
CA ARG A 38 -14.44 0.22 -7.30
C ARG A 38 -14.59 -0.77 -8.44
N ILE A 39 -14.07 -2.00 -8.29
CA ILE A 39 -14.18 -3.07 -9.29
C ILE A 39 -15.66 -3.39 -9.61
N SER A 40 -16.53 -3.35 -8.60
CA SER A 40 -17.97 -3.53 -8.82
C SER A 40 -18.60 -2.39 -9.60
N ALA A 41 -18.19 -1.15 -9.33
CA ALA A 41 -18.66 0.03 -10.05
C ALA A 41 -18.18 0.03 -11.51
N GLU A 42 -16.92 -0.33 -11.76
CA GLU A 42 -16.34 -0.50 -13.10
C GLU A 42 -17.11 -1.55 -13.90
N TYR A 43 -17.33 -2.76 -13.35
CA TYR A 43 -18.15 -3.78 -14.01
C TYR A 43 -19.56 -3.29 -14.36
N LYS A 44 -20.21 -2.54 -13.46
CA LYS A 44 -21.54 -1.97 -13.74
C LYS A 44 -21.50 -0.97 -14.88
N ALA A 45 -20.45 -0.14 -14.94
CA ALA A 45 -20.26 0.82 -16.02
C ALA A 45 -19.98 0.11 -17.35
N ASP A 46 -19.10 -0.89 -17.36
CA ASP A 46 -18.75 -1.67 -18.56
C ASP A 46 -19.96 -2.45 -19.08
N LYS A 47 -20.71 -3.10 -18.19
CA LYS A 47 -21.95 -3.80 -18.57
C LYS A 47 -22.96 -2.84 -19.20
N LYS A 48 -23.09 -1.61 -18.67
CA LYS A 48 -23.97 -0.59 -19.24
C LYS A 48 -23.47 -0.11 -20.60
N ALA A 49 -22.17 -0.02 -20.81
CA ALA A 49 -21.60 0.32 -22.12
C ALA A 49 -21.96 -0.73 -23.19
N CYS A 50 -22.07 -2.01 -22.79
CA CYS A 50 -22.51 -3.09 -23.68
C CYS A 50 -23.97 -2.96 -24.15
N ASP A 51 -24.81 -2.11 -23.55
CA ASP A 51 -26.23 -2.00 -23.92
C ASP A 51 -26.46 -1.45 -25.33
N ALA A 52 -25.47 -0.77 -25.92
CA ALA A 52 -25.52 -0.31 -27.30
C ALA A 52 -25.31 -1.43 -28.33
N LEU A 53 -24.83 -2.61 -27.90
CA LEU A 53 -24.54 -3.77 -28.75
C LEU A 53 -25.76 -4.70 -28.86
N LYS A 54 -25.73 -5.63 -29.83
CA LYS A 54 -26.80 -6.60 -30.07
C LYS A 54 -26.26 -8.01 -30.25
N ASP A 55 -27.13 -8.99 -30.01
CA ASP A 55 -26.88 -10.42 -30.21
C ASP A 55 -25.53 -10.86 -29.60
N ASN A 56 -24.79 -11.70 -30.32
CA ASN A 56 -23.50 -12.23 -29.89
C ASN A 56 -22.48 -11.13 -29.49
N ALA A 57 -22.52 -9.95 -30.12
CA ALA A 57 -21.61 -8.86 -29.76
C ALA A 57 -21.90 -8.32 -28.35
N LYS A 58 -23.18 -8.27 -27.94
CA LYS A 58 -23.57 -7.88 -26.58
C LYS A 58 -23.14 -8.94 -25.57
N ASP A 59 -23.37 -10.21 -25.88
CA ASP A 59 -23.02 -11.32 -24.99
C ASP A 59 -21.51 -11.38 -24.74
N VAL A 60 -20.70 -11.28 -25.80
CA VAL A 60 -19.24 -11.23 -25.69
C VAL A 60 -18.79 -10.04 -24.84
N CYS A 61 -19.33 -8.85 -25.05
CA CYS A 61 -18.99 -7.66 -24.26
C CYS A 61 -19.28 -7.85 -22.76
N ILE A 62 -20.43 -8.46 -22.42
CA ILE A 62 -20.79 -8.72 -21.02
C ILE A 62 -19.84 -9.76 -20.40
N GLU A 63 -19.50 -10.82 -21.13
CA GLU A 63 -18.56 -11.83 -20.64
C GLU A 63 -17.13 -11.28 -20.50
N GLU A 64 -16.69 -10.39 -21.38
CA GLU A 64 -15.43 -9.66 -21.24
C GLU A 64 -15.41 -8.80 -19.97
N ALA A 65 -16.47 -8.01 -19.72
CA ALA A 65 -16.60 -7.20 -18.52
C ALA A 65 -16.58 -8.05 -17.23
N LYS A 66 -17.26 -9.21 -17.26
CA LYS A 66 -17.29 -10.16 -16.14
C LYS A 66 -15.93 -10.84 -15.94
N ALA A 67 -15.24 -11.20 -17.01
CA ALA A 67 -13.89 -11.74 -16.95
C ALA A 67 -12.91 -10.72 -16.36
N ALA A 68 -12.98 -9.45 -16.79
CA ALA A 68 -12.19 -8.35 -16.24
C ALA A 68 -12.46 -8.17 -14.74
N GLN A 69 -13.73 -8.14 -14.32
CA GLN A 69 -14.12 -8.08 -12.91
C GLN A 69 -13.51 -9.23 -12.11
N THR A 70 -13.61 -10.46 -12.63
CA THR A 70 -13.12 -11.67 -11.94
C THR A 70 -11.60 -11.61 -11.75
N LYS A 71 -10.86 -11.22 -12.79
CA LYS A 71 -9.40 -11.05 -12.72
C LYS A 71 -9.03 -9.99 -11.68
N ALA A 72 -9.66 -8.82 -11.73
CA ALA A 72 -9.38 -7.74 -10.78
C ALA A 72 -9.69 -8.13 -9.32
N LEU A 73 -10.76 -8.90 -9.07
CA LEU A 73 -11.07 -9.43 -7.75
C LEU A 73 -10.04 -10.45 -7.26
N ALA A 74 -9.55 -11.31 -8.16
CA ALA A 74 -8.49 -12.26 -7.85
C ALA A 74 -7.19 -11.55 -7.47
N ASP A 75 -6.78 -10.54 -8.25
CA ASP A 75 -5.59 -9.73 -7.98
C ASP A 75 -5.73 -8.97 -6.65
N ALA A 76 -6.90 -8.37 -6.38
CA ALA A 76 -7.16 -7.71 -5.11
C ALA A 76 -7.03 -8.68 -3.93
N LYS A 77 -7.53 -9.92 -4.07
CA LYS A 77 -7.42 -10.95 -3.03
C LYS A 77 -5.97 -11.36 -2.81
N MET A 78 -5.22 -11.61 -3.90
CA MET A 78 -3.80 -11.94 -3.82
C MET A 78 -3.01 -10.83 -3.10
N ASN A 79 -3.22 -9.57 -3.48
CA ASN A 79 -2.54 -8.43 -2.87
C ASN A 79 -2.85 -8.30 -1.37
N LYS A 80 -4.10 -8.55 -0.97
CA LYS A 80 -4.48 -8.62 0.45
C LYS A 80 -3.66 -9.68 1.19
N GLN A 81 -3.57 -10.89 0.65
CA GLN A 81 -2.83 -12.00 1.26
C GLN A 81 -1.33 -11.70 1.36
N ILE A 82 -0.73 -11.11 0.32
CA ILE A 82 0.68 -10.68 0.33
C ILE A 82 0.90 -9.61 1.40
N GLY A 83 -0.02 -8.65 1.52
CA GLY A 83 0.05 -7.61 2.55
C GLY A 83 -0.01 -8.19 3.97
N GLU A 84 -0.87 -9.17 4.20
CA GLU A 84 -0.98 -9.89 5.49
C GLU A 84 0.30 -10.69 5.79
N ALA A 85 0.80 -11.46 4.82
CA ALA A 85 2.03 -12.24 4.97
C ALA A 85 3.27 -11.34 5.22
N LYS A 86 3.34 -10.17 4.58
CA LYS A 86 4.42 -9.19 4.83
C LYS A 86 4.35 -8.62 6.25
N LYS A 87 3.14 -8.37 6.76
CA LYS A 87 2.94 -7.87 8.13
C LYS A 87 3.40 -8.93 9.14
N GLU A 88 2.92 -10.15 9.00
CA GLU A 88 3.32 -11.30 9.82
C GLU A 88 4.84 -11.51 9.79
N ALA A 89 5.45 -11.57 8.60
CA ALA A 89 6.90 -11.72 8.47
C ALA A 89 7.69 -10.56 9.08
N THR A 90 7.10 -9.36 9.16
CA THR A 90 7.74 -8.22 9.84
C THR A 90 7.67 -8.38 11.35
N GLU A 91 6.50 -8.79 11.87
CA GLU A 91 6.31 -9.07 13.30
C GLU A 91 7.24 -10.20 13.78
N GLU A 92 7.29 -11.33 13.07
CA GLU A 92 8.19 -12.44 13.38
C GLU A 92 9.67 -12.03 13.43
N LYS A 93 10.13 -11.23 12.46
CA LYS A 93 11.52 -10.73 12.43
C LYS A 93 11.82 -9.79 13.58
N MET A 94 10.86 -8.93 13.93
CA MET A 94 11.00 -8.02 15.07
C MET A 94 11.03 -8.80 16.39
N ASP A 95 10.21 -9.84 16.51
CA ASP A 95 10.14 -10.70 17.69
C ASP A 95 11.44 -11.49 17.87
N ALA A 96 11.93 -12.15 16.82
CA ALA A 96 13.23 -12.84 16.85
C ALA A 96 14.39 -11.88 17.18
N SER A 97 14.35 -10.65 16.66
CA SER A 97 15.36 -9.62 16.96
C SER A 97 15.26 -9.09 18.38
N TYR A 98 14.06 -9.03 18.95
CA TYR A 98 13.82 -8.69 20.34
C TYR A 98 14.31 -9.79 21.26
N GLU A 99 13.98 -11.05 21.00
CA GLU A 99 14.45 -12.22 21.76
C GLU A 99 15.98 -12.26 21.82
N LEU A 100 16.66 -12.08 20.68
CA LEU A 100 18.11 -11.99 20.65
C LEU A 100 18.65 -10.79 21.45
N ALA A 101 17.96 -9.66 21.45
CA ALA A 101 18.36 -8.49 22.23
C ALA A 101 18.21 -8.75 23.74
N ILE A 102 17.15 -9.44 24.15
CA ILE A 102 16.96 -9.85 25.54
C ILE A 102 18.04 -10.83 25.98
N GLU A 103 18.35 -11.85 25.20
CA GLU A 103 19.43 -12.80 25.50
C GLU A 103 20.79 -12.09 25.68
N LYS A 104 21.06 -11.06 24.86
CA LYS A 104 22.26 -10.22 25.03
C LYS A 104 22.24 -9.40 26.31
N CYS A 105 21.07 -8.89 26.72
CA CYS A 105 20.91 -8.18 27.99
C CYS A 105 21.06 -9.13 29.19
N ASP A 106 20.75 -10.41 29.04
CA ASP A 106 20.83 -11.39 30.13
C ASP A 106 22.25 -11.67 30.62
N ALA A 107 23.26 -11.41 29.78
CA ALA A 107 24.67 -11.42 30.18
C ALA A 107 25.06 -10.25 31.12
N MET A 108 24.19 -9.26 31.31
CA MET A 108 24.44 -8.08 32.16
C MET A 108 23.82 -8.27 33.56
N THR A 109 24.19 -7.40 34.50
CA THR A 109 23.65 -7.39 35.86
C THR A 109 23.28 -5.98 36.32
N GLY A 110 22.47 -5.89 37.39
CA GLY A 110 22.07 -4.62 38.00
C GLY A 110 21.39 -3.64 37.03
N ASP A 111 21.65 -2.35 37.21
CA ASP A 111 21.06 -1.28 36.41
C ASP A 111 21.37 -1.40 34.91
N ALA A 112 22.53 -1.96 34.56
CA ALA A 112 22.89 -2.18 33.17
C ALA A 112 21.91 -3.12 32.46
N LYS A 113 21.53 -4.23 33.13
CA LYS A 113 20.52 -5.16 32.62
C LYS A 113 19.15 -4.49 32.48
N THR A 114 18.71 -3.79 33.52
CA THR A 114 17.42 -3.09 33.53
C THR A 114 17.32 -2.09 32.38
N ASN A 115 18.36 -1.26 32.19
CA ASN A 115 18.41 -0.27 31.12
C ASN A 115 18.47 -0.93 29.74
N CYS A 116 19.21 -2.03 29.59
CA CYS A 116 19.28 -2.78 28.34
C CYS A 116 17.91 -3.33 27.93
N VAL A 117 17.19 -3.98 28.85
CA VAL A 117 15.85 -4.53 28.60
C VAL A 117 14.86 -3.41 28.27
N ALA A 118 14.89 -2.29 29.01
CA ALA A 118 14.02 -1.15 28.72
C ALA A 118 14.27 -0.58 27.32
N ALA A 119 15.55 -0.44 26.92
CA ALA A 119 15.92 0.02 25.59
C ALA A 119 15.49 -0.97 24.49
N ALA A 120 15.59 -2.28 24.74
CA ALA A 120 15.11 -3.31 23.81
C ALA A 120 13.59 -3.21 23.62
N LYS A 121 12.81 -3.12 24.71
CA LYS A 121 11.35 -2.95 24.62
C LYS A 121 10.96 -1.71 23.82
N ALA A 122 11.60 -0.56 24.10
CA ALA A 122 11.36 0.67 23.38
C ALA A 122 11.71 0.55 21.88
N LYS A 123 12.83 -0.11 21.54
CA LYS A 123 13.29 -0.31 20.16
C LYS A 123 12.35 -1.20 19.35
N TYR A 124 11.81 -2.25 19.96
CA TYR A 124 10.97 -3.25 19.27
C TYR A 124 9.46 -3.06 19.53
N GLY A 125 9.07 -1.99 20.22
CA GLY A 125 7.66 -1.68 20.49
C GLY A 125 6.96 -2.66 21.43
N LYS A 126 7.72 -3.35 22.30
CA LYS A 126 7.22 -4.35 23.27
C LYS A 126 6.95 -3.74 24.65
N ASN A 127 6.39 -2.53 24.67
CA ASN A 127 6.11 -1.76 25.89
C ASN A 127 5.03 -2.41 26.74
#